data_AF-R7V2D9-F1
#
_entry.id   AF-R7V2D9-F1
#
_cell.length_a   1.000
_cell.length_b   1.000
_cell.length_c   1.000
_cell.angle_alpha   90.00
_cell.angle_beta   90.00
_cell.angle_gamma   90.00
#
_symmetry.space_group_name_H-M   'P 1'
#
loop_
_entity.id
_entity.type
_entity.pdbx_description
1 polymer ?
#
loop_
_entity_poly.entity_id
_entity_poly.type
_entity_poly.pdbx_seq_one_letter_code
_entity_poly.pdbx_strand_id
1 'polypeptide(L)'
;MCLLKHSKCIYVLGIALCLLFGIVAIYHEDCINAMSPQTARGREHRQNTEPPAAIAHDQHESPSTDIPMGSPVSSNRLSITSENSTGNDLYKHVSFRSYNEALEKRASPDKDVLLVYADLGVHDMALSFYESSLKKHGIENYLFVTSSSAMCQEFHLINIPCFQFTNNSNSGTGAHYGSKVFKEKMNIRTFMVLHALKESYNLLHSDSDVYYFANPFPVIKELCGSECDVAPLWDYMSHNAGFLYTRNTTMGIAMYEHMNNTACTTTDDDQVALNRAIEHCTKIGLKLVRLPTEQFQSGKLFFDDGNRTFAEDNPCTTCIVAHNNWIVGIAAKEYRFKEMHMWVYDGDEYYSSSDRKYLVYNNTDPSQSNVEALIDAFAIGQLLNRTVVLPKLFCFKKPKCTVKSICTVDDFTTRFKGRYREHSFLTHPMVPRKIKDSVGEVVLIESQSVPKSAKGDLSLVPENKEDGATSAEIVRWLSNRNESVLRFHSLYNAFWKFTDQEANSEFINNVGKVIESKEKCKI
;
A
#
# COMPACT_ATOMS: atom_id res chain seq x y z
N MET A 1 -17.70 17.67 76.25
CA MET A 1 -18.00 18.49 75.05
C MET A 1 -17.22 17.92 73.87
N CYS A 2 -17.94 17.43 72.86
CA CYS A 2 -17.73 17.50 71.40
C CYS A 2 -16.36 17.95 70.83
N LEU A 3 -15.83 17.49 69.68
CA LEU A 3 -16.32 16.64 68.58
C LEU A 3 -15.14 16.28 67.62
N LEU A 4 -15.24 15.07 67.01
CA LEU A 4 -14.76 14.59 65.67
C LEU A 4 -13.23 14.51 65.36
N LYS A 5 -12.55 13.35 65.26
CA LYS A 5 -12.67 12.09 64.42
C LYS A 5 -12.45 12.33 62.90
N HIS A 6 -11.67 11.55 62.11
CA HIS A 6 -10.93 10.29 62.31
C HIS A 6 -9.97 9.97 61.13
N SER A 7 -8.88 9.25 61.45
CA SER A 7 -8.23 8.10 60.76
C SER A 7 -7.73 8.22 59.30
N LYS A 8 -6.45 8.13 58.91
CA LYS A 8 -5.26 7.30 59.25
C LYS A 8 -5.36 5.79 58.98
N CYS A 9 -4.35 5.31 58.22
CA CYS A 9 -3.59 4.06 58.42
C CYS A 9 -4.19 2.74 57.87
N ILE A 10 -3.47 1.70 57.40
CA ILE A 10 -2.06 1.26 57.56
C ILE A 10 -1.76 0.08 56.58
N TYR A 11 -0.52 0.06 56.05
CA TYR A 11 0.44 -1.05 55.79
C TYR A 11 0.27 -2.22 54.80
N VAL A 12 1.24 -2.26 53.87
CA VAL A 12 2.36 -3.23 53.65
C VAL A 12 2.09 -4.70 53.24
N LEU A 13 2.65 -5.03 52.06
CA LEU A 13 3.21 -6.28 51.52
C LEU A 13 2.80 -7.67 52.06
N GLY A 14 2.41 -8.53 51.11
CA GLY A 14 2.81 -9.95 51.08
C GLY A 14 1.86 -10.91 50.37
N ILE A 15 2.40 -11.71 49.45
CA ILE A 15 1.88 -13.01 48.92
C ILE A 15 0.82 -12.86 47.80
N ALA A 16 1.15 -12.99 46.52
CA ALA A 16 1.41 -14.20 45.72
C ALA A 16 0.16 -15.08 45.43
N LEU A 17 -0.10 -15.21 44.13
CA LEU A 17 -0.80 -16.29 43.42
C LEU A 17 -2.29 -16.60 43.70
N CYS A 18 -2.96 -16.85 42.57
CA CYS A 18 -4.22 -17.57 42.36
C CYS A 18 -5.52 -16.79 42.46
N LEU A 19 -6.17 -16.70 41.28
CA LEU A 19 -7.61 -16.68 40.93
C LEU A 19 -7.75 -15.69 39.76
N LEU A 20 -7.70 -16.08 38.47
CA LEU A 20 -8.46 -17.14 37.79
C LEU A 20 -9.94 -17.08 38.18
N PHE A 21 -10.76 -16.71 37.19
CA PHE A 21 -12.23 -16.60 37.18
C PHE A 21 -12.89 -15.32 37.67
N GLY A 22 -13.50 -14.60 36.71
CA GLY A 22 -14.78 -13.88 36.89
C GLY A 22 -14.68 -12.55 37.67
N ILE A 23 -15.43 -11.50 37.38
CA ILE A 23 -16.72 -11.34 36.72
C ILE A 23 -16.81 -9.90 36.18
N VAL A 24 -17.60 -9.79 35.12
CA VAL A 24 -18.06 -8.63 34.35
C VAL A 24 -18.96 -7.67 35.16
N ALA A 25 -19.20 -6.49 34.58
CA ALA A 25 -20.37 -5.60 34.72
C ALA A 25 -20.15 -4.38 35.66
N ILE A 26 -20.55 -3.14 35.34
CA ILE A 26 -21.63 -2.60 34.49
C ILE A 26 -21.29 -1.18 34.01
N TYR A 27 -21.60 -0.88 32.75
CA TYR A 27 -22.32 0.30 32.19
C TYR A 27 -22.37 0.04 30.66
N HIS A 28 -23.40 -0.60 30.07
CA HIS A 28 -24.82 -0.20 29.83
C HIS A 28 -24.89 1.18 29.15
N GLU A 29 -25.58 1.41 28.03
CA GLU A 29 -26.77 0.77 27.47
C GLU A 29 -26.96 1.21 25.99
N ASP A 30 -27.81 0.50 25.24
CA ASP A 30 -28.26 0.71 23.84
C ASP A 30 -27.72 -0.29 22.81
N CYS A 31 -28.06 -1.58 22.98
CA CYS A 31 -28.33 -2.52 21.88
C CYS A 31 -28.75 -3.90 22.43
N ILE A 32 -29.95 -4.04 23.00
CA ILE A 32 -30.63 -5.34 23.08
C ILE A 32 -32.13 -5.12 22.87
N ASN A 33 -32.64 -5.64 21.76
CA ASN A 33 -33.86 -6.45 21.72
C ASN A 33 -34.17 -6.85 20.27
N ALA A 34 -33.73 -8.05 19.86
CA ALA A 34 -34.49 -8.91 18.94
C ALA A 34 -33.76 -10.24 18.71
N MET A 35 -34.20 -11.28 19.43
CA MET A 35 -34.21 -12.72 19.10
C MET A 35 -34.36 -13.44 20.45
N SER A 36 -35.29 -14.36 20.73
CA SER A 36 -36.24 -15.22 20.00
C SER A 36 -36.94 -16.08 21.11
N PRO A 37 -37.66 -17.20 20.89
CA PRO A 37 -38.64 -17.63 19.89
C PRO A 37 -39.94 -18.21 20.52
N GLN A 38 -40.88 -18.62 19.65
CA GLN A 38 -41.77 -19.79 19.74
C GLN A 38 -43.30 -19.59 19.86
N THR A 39 -43.93 -19.95 18.73
CA THR A 39 -45.07 -20.87 18.55
C THR A 39 -46.52 -20.45 18.84
N ALA A 40 -47.30 -20.56 17.75
CA ALA A 40 -48.62 -21.18 17.63
C ALA A 40 -49.85 -20.47 18.21
N ARG A 41 -50.66 -19.89 17.33
CA ARG A 41 -52.00 -20.38 16.93
C ARG A 41 -52.74 -19.30 16.16
N GLY A 42 -53.44 -19.71 15.10
CA GLY A 42 -54.19 -18.81 14.23
C GLY A 42 -55.43 -18.21 14.88
N ARG A 43 -55.89 -17.11 14.29
CA ARG A 43 -57.31 -16.84 14.02
C ARG A 43 -57.45 -15.75 12.96
N GLU A 44 -58.45 -15.96 12.13
CA GLU A 44 -58.89 -15.20 10.96
C GLU A 44 -59.35 -13.78 11.30
N HIS A 45 -59.12 -12.83 10.38
CA HIS A 45 -60.13 -12.08 9.60
C HIS A 45 -59.43 -10.93 8.86
N ARG A 46 -59.45 -10.94 7.51
CA ARG A 46 -60.32 -10.11 6.61
C ARG A 46 -60.16 -8.60 6.91
N GLN A 47 -59.88 -7.71 5.97
CA GLN A 47 -60.24 -7.67 4.54
C GLN A 47 -59.55 -6.47 3.87
N ASN A 48 -59.24 -6.62 2.56
CA ASN A 48 -59.39 -5.61 1.48
C ASN A 48 -58.50 -4.33 1.53
N THR A 49 -57.94 -3.78 0.46
CA THR A 49 -58.28 -3.81 -0.98
C THR A 49 -57.12 -3.20 -1.79
N GLU A 50 -57.14 -3.49 -3.10
CA GLU A 50 -56.21 -3.19 -4.20
C GLU A 50 -55.89 -1.70 -4.53
N PRO A 51 -54.90 -1.45 -5.43
CA PRO A 51 -54.30 -0.14 -5.74
C PRO A 51 -54.81 0.51 -7.06
N PRO A 52 -54.39 1.76 -7.37
CA PRO A 52 -53.99 2.10 -8.75
C PRO A 52 -52.77 3.08 -8.79
N ALA A 53 -51.79 2.95 -9.70
CA ALA A 53 -51.73 3.25 -11.15
C ALA A 53 -51.50 4.74 -11.52
N ALA A 54 -50.65 4.94 -12.54
CA ALA A 54 -50.00 6.18 -13.02
C ALA A 54 -50.88 7.13 -13.85
N ILE A 55 -50.50 8.42 -13.96
CA ILE A 55 -50.89 9.38 -15.02
C ILE A 55 -49.75 10.41 -15.29
N ALA A 56 -49.65 10.89 -16.54
CA ALA A 56 -48.62 11.73 -17.18
C ALA A 56 -49.03 13.23 -17.44
N HIS A 57 -48.13 13.96 -18.14
CA HIS A 57 -48.17 15.32 -18.77
C HIS A 57 -47.58 16.50 -17.95
N ASP A 58 -46.79 17.45 -18.49
CA ASP A 58 -46.97 18.21 -19.75
C ASP A 58 -45.69 18.96 -20.28
N GLN A 59 -45.75 19.50 -21.50
CA GLN A 59 -44.69 20.22 -22.26
C GLN A 59 -44.69 21.76 -22.11
N HIS A 60 -43.55 22.44 -22.39
CA HIS A 60 -43.51 23.82 -22.94
C HIS A 60 -42.16 24.18 -23.63
N GLU A 61 -42.24 24.90 -24.76
CA GLU A 61 -41.17 25.32 -25.70
C GLU A 61 -40.50 26.70 -25.38
N SER A 62 -39.17 26.77 -25.63
CA SER A 62 -38.26 27.76 -26.31
C SER A 62 -38.55 29.30 -26.35
N PRO A 63 -37.52 30.21 -26.43
CA PRO A 63 -36.65 30.39 -27.62
C PRO A 63 -35.16 30.79 -27.42
N SER A 64 -34.43 30.65 -28.52
CA SER A 64 -33.00 30.82 -28.82
C SER A 64 -32.48 32.27 -28.97
N THR A 65 -31.17 32.48 -28.77
CA THR A 65 -30.31 33.45 -29.49
C THR A 65 -28.85 32.95 -29.59
N ASP A 66 -28.18 33.31 -30.69
CA ASP A 66 -27.02 32.67 -31.33
C ASP A 66 -25.63 33.31 -31.05
N ILE A 67 -24.60 32.43 -30.85
CA ILE A 67 -23.24 32.35 -31.51
C ILE A 67 -22.16 33.49 -31.30
N PRO A 68 -20.79 33.30 -31.38
CA PRO A 68 -19.89 32.11 -31.47
C PRO A 68 -18.59 32.08 -30.57
N MET A 69 -18.04 30.85 -30.49
CA MET A 69 -16.62 30.40 -30.55
C MET A 69 -15.57 30.66 -29.45
N GLY A 70 -15.09 29.53 -28.89
CA GLY A 70 -13.77 29.31 -28.30
C GLY A 70 -13.66 27.89 -27.72
N SER A 71 -13.14 26.95 -28.51
CA SER A 71 -13.12 25.49 -28.23
C SER A 71 -12.34 25.08 -26.96
N PRO A 72 -12.82 24.09 -26.17
CA PRO A 72 -11.98 23.29 -25.28
C PRO A 72 -11.53 21.98 -25.96
N VAL A 73 -10.26 21.66 -25.78
CA VAL A 73 -9.61 20.42 -26.22
C VAL A 73 -10.23 19.22 -25.47
N SER A 74 -10.83 18.31 -26.23
CA SER A 74 -11.44 17.07 -25.77
C SER A 74 -10.37 16.05 -25.37
N SER A 75 -10.58 15.43 -24.20
CA SER A 75 -9.90 14.20 -23.78
C SER A 75 -10.43 13.01 -24.60
N ASN A 76 -9.53 12.37 -25.35
CA ASN A 76 -9.86 11.15 -26.09
C ASN A 76 -10.07 9.98 -25.12
N ARG A 77 -11.31 9.80 -24.68
CA ARG A 77 -11.81 8.55 -24.11
C ARG A 77 -12.15 7.62 -25.28
N LEU A 78 -11.29 6.65 -25.56
CA LEU A 78 -11.51 5.61 -26.56
C LEU A 78 -12.76 4.80 -26.21
N SER A 79 -13.87 5.07 -26.90
CA SER A 79 -15.04 4.20 -26.98
C SER A 79 -14.78 3.11 -28.02
N ILE A 80 -14.61 1.87 -27.57
CA ILE A 80 -14.37 0.73 -28.46
C ILE A 80 -15.74 0.21 -28.96
N THR A 81 -16.04 0.48 -30.23
CA THR A 81 -17.06 -0.25 -30.99
C THR A 81 -16.44 -1.51 -31.58
N SER A 82 -17.19 -2.61 -31.52
CA SER A 82 -16.80 -3.90 -32.07
C SER A 82 -16.79 -3.86 -33.60
N GLU A 83 -15.61 -4.01 -34.22
CA GLU A 83 -15.37 -4.88 -35.40
C GLU A 83 -13.91 -4.79 -35.90
N ASN A 84 -13.43 -5.90 -36.45
CA ASN A 84 -12.16 -6.17 -37.16
C ASN A 84 -10.90 -6.61 -36.36
N SER A 85 -11.00 -7.86 -35.89
CA SER A 85 -10.03 -8.98 -35.95
C SER A 85 -8.56 -8.74 -36.38
N THR A 86 -7.76 -8.12 -35.50
CA THR A 86 -6.30 -8.39 -35.40
C THR A 86 -5.79 -8.44 -33.95
N GLY A 87 -6.52 -7.87 -32.99
CA GLY A 87 -6.19 -8.00 -31.56
C GLY A 87 -6.49 -9.36 -30.93
N ASN A 88 -7.29 -10.21 -31.60
CA ASN A 88 -7.82 -11.44 -31.01
C ASN A 88 -6.79 -12.61 -30.99
N ASP A 89 -5.72 -12.54 -31.79
CA ASP A 89 -4.71 -13.60 -31.79
C ASP A 89 -3.63 -13.41 -30.71
N LEU A 90 -3.31 -12.17 -30.31
CA LEU A 90 -2.46 -11.92 -29.13
C LEU A 90 -3.14 -12.41 -27.84
N TYR A 91 -4.43 -12.13 -27.68
CA TYR A 91 -5.22 -12.56 -26.51
C TYR A 91 -5.28 -14.09 -26.34
N LYS A 92 -5.15 -14.87 -27.43
CA LYS A 92 -5.14 -16.35 -27.35
C LYS A 92 -3.83 -16.94 -26.84
N HIS A 93 -2.71 -16.21 -26.94
CA HIS A 93 -1.40 -16.78 -26.61
C HIS A 93 -1.11 -16.86 -25.11
N VAL A 94 -1.73 -16.00 -24.28
CA VAL A 94 -1.48 -15.92 -22.83
C VAL A 94 -2.73 -16.29 -22.00
N SER A 95 -3.90 -16.41 -22.63
CA SER A 95 -5.11 -16.88 -21.96
C SER A 95 -5.12 -18.40 -21.78
N PHE A 96 -5.69 -18.85 -20.65
CA PHE A 96 -5.82 -20.26 -20.29
C PHE A 96 -7.30 -20.64 -20.23
N ARG A 97 -7.66 -21.83 -20.72
CA ARG A 97 -9.05 -22.31 -20.70
C ARG A 97 -9.45 -22.86 -19.34
N SER A 98 -8.46 -23.32 -18.56
CA SER A 98 -8.67 -23.82 -17.20
C SER A 98 -7.47 -23.52 -16.31
N TYR A 99 -7.68 -23.63 -15.00
CA TYR A 99 -6.58 -23.47 -14.04
C TYR A 99 -5.53 -24.55 -14.23
N ASN A 100 -5.93 -25.80 -14.51
CA ASN A 100 -5.00 -26.91 -14.72
C ASN A 100 -4.16 -26.71 -16.00
N GLU A 101 -4.74 -26.16 -17.07
CA GLU A 101 -3.98 -25.77 -18.26
C GLU A 101 -2.96 -24.66 -17.94
N ALA A 102 -3.35 -23.68 -17.12
CA ALA A 102 -2.45 -22.63 -16.67
C ALA A 102 -1.28 -23.21 -15.86
N LEU A 103 -1.56 -24.08 -14.88
CA LEU A 103 -0.53 -24.76 -14.09
C LEU A 103 0.40 -25.59 -14.98
N GLU A 104 -0.15 -26.38 -15.90
CA GLU A 104 0.63 -27.24 -16.81
C GLU A 104 1.58 -26.41 -17.68
N LYS A 105 1.11 -25.30 -18.24
CA LYS A 105 1.91 -24.42 -19.09
C LYS A 105 2.97 -23.62 -18.34
N ARG A 106 2.77 -23.38 -17.04
CA ARG A 106 3.65 -22.51 -16.23
C ARG A 106 4.58 -23.28 -15.31
N ALA A 107 4.27 -24.51 -14.93
CA ALA A 107 5.12 -25.26 -14.02
C ALA A 107 6.48 -25.59 -14.63
N SER A 108 7.50 -25.68 -13.78
CA SER A 108 8.81 -26.22 -14.14
C SER A 108 8.71 -27.73 -14.49
N PRO A 109 9.76 -28.32 -15.08
CA PRO A 109 9.83 -29.77 -15.27
C PRO A 109 9.65 -30.58 -13.98
N ASP A 110 10.07 -30.02 -12.84
CA ASP A 110 9.93 -30.62 -11.50
C ASP A 110 8.55 -30.36 -10.87
N LYS A 111 7.59 -29.84 -11.65
CA LYS A 111 6.24 -29.46 -11.21
C LYS A 111 6.20 -28.33 -10.19
N ASP A 112 7.24 -27.49 -10.13
CA ASP A 112 7.26 -26.30 -9.28
C ASP A 112 6.60 -25.12 -10.00
N VAL A 113 5.65 -24.44 -9.36
CA VAL A 113 5.07 -23.19 -9.87
C VAL A 113 4.97 -22.13 -8.77
N LEU A 114 5.25 -20.88 -9.13
CA LEU A 114 5.09 -19.71 -8.27
C LEU A 114 3.68 -19.13 -8.45
N LEU A 115 2.92 -19.04 -7.36
CA LEU A 115 1.57 -18.46 -7.37
C LEU A 115 1.52 -17.14 -6.61
N VAL A 116 1.05 -16.08 -7.28
CA VAL A 116 0.82 -14.76 -6.69
C VAL A 116 -0.65 -14.44 -6.80
N TYR A 117 -1.33 -14.24 -5.66
CA TYR A 117 -2.67 -13.68 -5.69
C TYR A 117 -2.60 -12.15 -5.74
N ALA A 118 -3.33 -11.54 -6.67
CA ALA A 118 -3.47 -10.09 -6.73
C ALA A 118 -4.85 -9.68 -7.25
N ASP A 119 -5.35 -8.54 -6.78
CA ASP A 119 -6.55 -7.89 -7.30
C ASP A 119 -6.26 -6.44 -7.70
N LEU A 120 -7.29 -5.72 -8.18
CA LEU A 120 -7.14 -4.34 -8.64
C LEU A 120 -6.65 -3.38 -7.55
N GLY A 121 -6.90 -3.69 -6.26
CA GLY A 121 -6.45 -2.86 -5.15
C GLY A 121 -4.93 -2.83 -4.99
N VAL A 122 -4.24 -3.87 -5.46
CA VAL A 122 -2.78 -4.04 -5.42
C VAL A 122 -2.16 -4.17 -6.81
N HIS A 123 -2.85 -3.68 -7.84
CA HIS A 123 -2.42 -3.78 -9.24
C HIS A 123 -0.98 -3.27 -9.46
N ASP A 124 -0.71 -2.03 -9.06
CA ASP A 124 0.59 -1.38 -9.28
C ASP A 124 1.71 -2.10 -8.52
N MET A 125 1.38 -2.66 -7.36
CA MET A 125 2.30 -3.46 -6.55
C MET A 125 2.63 -4.79 -7.22
N ALA A 126 1.64 -5.47 -7.81
CA ALA A 126 1.84 -6.69 -8.58
C ALA A 126 2.72 -6.45 -9.82
N LEU A 127 2.56 -5.31 -10.52
CA LEU A 127 3.44 -4.94 -11.63
C LEU A 127 4.86 -4.62 -11.16
N SER A 128 5.00 -3.88 -10.05
CA SER A 128 6.32 -3.62 -9.45
C SER A 128 7.00 -4.94 -9.05
N PHE A 129 6.27 -5.89 -8.47
CA PHE A 129 6.78 -7.22 -8.15
C PHE A 129 7.23 -7.99 -9.39
N TYR A 130 6.41 -8.03 -10.44
CA TYR A 130 6.75 -8.68 -11.69
C TYR A 130 8.08 -8.16 -12.26
N GLU A 131 8.23 -6.84 -12.40
CA GLU A 131 9.42 -6.23 -12.97
C GLU A 131 10.66 -6.40 -12.06
N SER A 132 10.51 -6.13 -10.76
CA SER A 132 11.65 -6.14 -9.82
C SER A 132 12.12 -7.53 -9.42
N SER A 133 11.23 -8.51 -9.41
CA SER A 133 11.46 -9.80 -8.73
C SER A 133 11.35 -10.99 -9.68
N LEU A 134 10.38 -10.99 -10.60
CA LEU A 134 10.20 -12.12 -11.52
C LEU A 134 11.06 -11.96 -12.78
N LYS A 135 10.81 -10.90 -13.54
CA LYS A 135 11.48 -10.61 -14.81
C LYS A 135 12.97 -10.35 -14.64
N LYS A 136 13.34 -9.53 -13.64
CA LYS A 136 14.76 -9.23 -13.33
C LYS A 136 15.59 -10.49 -13.07
N HIS A 137 15.01 -11.51 -12.45
CA HIS A 137 15.70 -12.75 -12.07
C HIS A 137 15.40 -13.93 -12.99
N GLY A 138 14.78 -13.69 -14.15
CA GLY A 138 14.48 -14.73 -15.15
C GLY A 138 13.58 -15.84 -14.61
N ILE A 139 12.68 -15.53 -13.68
CA ILE A 139 11.73 -16.51 -13.15
C ILE A 139 10.57 -16.62 -14.15
N GLU A 140 10.46 -17.78 -14.79
CA GLU A 140 9.42 -18.02 -15.81
C GLU A 140 8.28 -18.90 -15.27
N ASN A 141 8.53 -19.74 -14.27
CA ASN A 141 7.54 -20.69 -13.76
C ASN A 141 6.55 -20.07 -12.76
N TYR A 142 5.88 -18.99 -13.15
CA TYR A 142 4.92 -18.27 -12.33
C TYR A 142 3.54 -18.13 -12.99
N LEU A 143 2.53 -17.91 -12.16
CA LEU A 143 1.16 -17.59 -12.54
C LEU A 143 0.58 -16.57 -11.56
N PHE A 144 0.16 -15.41 -12.07
CA PHE A 144 -0.70 -14.51 -11.29
C PHE A 144 -2.11 -15.07 -11.27
N VAL A 145 -2.75 -14.99 -10.10
CA VAL A 145 -4.11 -15.46 -9.87
C VAL A 145 -4.92 -14.29 -9.35
N THR A 146 -6.10 -14.07 -9.92
CA THR A 146 -6.94 -12.92 -9.55
C THR A 146 -8.41 -13.28 -9.47
N SER A 147 -9.18 -12.49 -8.75
CA SER A 147 -10.65 -12.47 -8.85
C SER A 147 -11.18 -11.48 -9.89
N SER A 148 -10.32 -10.61 -10.41
CA SER A 148 -10.68 -9.53 -11.35
C SER A 148 -10.40 -9.91 -12.80
N SER A 149 -11.45 -10.00 -13.61
CA SER A 149 -11.29 -10.20 -15.06
C SER A 149 -10.51 -9.06 -15.72
N ALA A 150 -10.74 -7.82 -15.30
CA ALA A 150 -10.06 -6.64 -15.84
C ALA A 150 -8.54 -6.69 -15.63
N MET A 151 -8.10 -7.03 -14.42
CA MET A 151 -6.67 -7.17 -14.12
C MET A 151 -6.00 -8.24 -14.99
N CYS A 152 -6.70 -9.36 -15.19
CA CYS A 152 -6.17 -10.47 -15.99
C CYS A 152 -6.07 -10.10 -17.49
N GLN A 153 -7.06 -9.36 -18.00
CA GLN A 153 -7.03 -8.82 -19.37
C GLN A 153 -5.85 -7.86 -19.57
N GLU A 154 -5.61 -6.94 -18.61
CA GLU A 154 -4.47 -6.03 -18.64
C GLU A 154 -3.14 -6.78 -18.62
N PHE A 155 -3.01 -7.77 -17.73
CA PHE A 155 -1.81 -8.59 -17.64
C PHE A 155 -1.54 -9.36 -18.93
N HIS A 156 -2.56 -9.93 -19.56
CA HIS A 156 -2.43 -10.60 -20.86
C HIS A 156 -1.97 -9.65 -21.97
N LEU A 157 -2.44 -8.39 -21.98
CA LEU A 157 -2.01 -7.38 -22.97
C LEU A 157 -0.51 -7.08 -22.90
N ILE A 158 0.10 -7.23 -21.72
CA ILE A 158 1.54 -7.04 -21.49
C ILE A 158 2.29 -8.36 -21.33
N ASN A 159 1.71 -9.48 -21.77
CA ASN A 159 2.28 -10.82 -21.75
C ASN A 159 2.66 -11.35 -20.34
N ILE A 160 1.93 -10.95 -19.30
CA ILE A 160 2.04 -11.52 -17.96
C ILE A 160 1.00 -12.64 -17.81
N PRO A 161 1.43 -13.90 -17.55
CA PRO A 161 0.55 -15.02 -17.24
C PRO A 161 -0.37 -14.72 -16.07
N CYS A 162 -1.67 -14.67 -16.33
CA CYS A 162 -2.70 -14.49 -15.32
C CYS A 162 -3.85 -15.48 -15.52
N PHE A 163 -4.44 -15.96 -14.41
CA PHE A 163 -5.67 -16.73 -14.41
C PHE A 163 -6.71 -16.12 -13.45
N GLN A 164 -7.94 -15.95 -13.95
CA GLN A 164 -9.06 -15.54 -13.09
C GLN A 164 -9.61 -16.78 -12.36
N PHE A 165 -9.36 -16.86 -11.06
CA PHE A 165 -9.82 -17.99 -10.25
C PHE A 165 -11.20 -17.69 -9.65
N THR A 166 -12.21 -18.41 -10.12
CA THR A 166 -13.57 -18.39 -9.56
C THR A 166 -13.98 -19.80 -9.20
N ASN A 167 -14.45 -20.03 -7.98
CA ASN A 167 -14.86 -21.36 -7.54
C ASN A 167 -16.27 -21.76 -8.05
N ASN A 168 -16.92 -20.98 -8.92
CA ASN A 168 -18.21 -21.33 -9.54
C ASN A 168 -18.53 -20.53 -10.82
N SER A 169 -19.12 -21.23 -11.79
CA SER A 169 -19.53 -20.81 -13.14
C SER A 169 -20.67 -19.78 -13.21
N ASN A 170 -21.06 -19.12 -12.12
CA ASN A 170 -22.19 -18.19 -12.03
C ASN A 170 -21.92 -17.07 -11.01
N SER A 171 -21.16 -16.03 -11.38
CA SER A 171 -20.81 -14.93 -10.44
C SER A 171 -21.07 -13.53 -11.00
N GLY A 172 -22.32 -13.28 -11.43
CA GLY A 172 -22.80 -11.95 -11.83
C GLY A 172 -23.44 -11.11 -10.71
N THR A 173 -23.48 -11.55 -9.45
CA THR A 173 -24.19 -10.83 -8.37
C THR A 173 -23.30 -10.55 -7.17
N GLY A 174 -23.39 -9.33 -6.64
CA GLY A 174 -22.62 -8.86 -5.49
C GLY A 174 -22.79 -9.76 -4.26
N ALA A 175 -21.68 -10.09 -3.60
CA ALA A 175 -21.68 -10.97 -2.45
C ALA A 175 -21.94 -10.17 -1.17
N HIS A 176 -22.98 -10.54 -0.41
CA HIS A 176 -23.23 -10.01 0.93
C HIS A 176 -22.18 -10.52 1.93
N TYR A 177 -21.81 -9.70 2.93
CA TYR A 177 -20.90 -10.07 4.01
C TYR A 177 -21.34 -11.37 4.70
N GLY A 178 -20.41 -12.31 4.89
CA GLY A 178 -20.68 -13.63 5.48
C GLY A 178 -21.24 -14.70 4.54
N SER A 179 -21.61 -14.35 3.29
CA SER A 179 -22.05 -15.34 2.28
C SER A 179 -20.90 -16.27 1.84
N LYS A 180 -21.25 -17.43 1.27
CA LYS A 180 -20.27 -18.38 0.71
C LYS A 180 -19.35 -17.70 -0.31
N VAL A 181 -19.90 -16.88 -1.20
CA VAL A 181 -19.15 -16.12 -2.22
C VAL A 181 -18.23 -15.06 -1.59
N PHE A 182 -18.64 -14.44 -0.48
CA PHE A 182 -17.79 -13.50 0.26
C PHE A 182 -16.61 -14.21 0.94
N LYS A 183 -16.89 -15.32 1.65
CA LYS A 183 -15.83 -16.16 2.22
C LYS A 183 -14.90 -16.73 1.16
N GLU A 184 -15.43 -17.05 -0.02
CA GLU A 184 -14.64 -17.53 -1.16
C GLU A 184 -13.71 -16.45 -1.71
N LYS A 185 -14.18 -15.20 -1.86
CA LYS A 185 -13.32 -14.07 -2.26
C LYS A 185 -12.22 -13.78 -1.24
N MET A 186 -12.51 -13.91 0.05
CA MET A 186 -11.52 -13.68 1.11
C MET A 186 -10.45 -14.76 1.21
N ASN A 187 -10.70 -15.97 0.69
CA ASN A 187 -9.83 -17.14 0.88
C ASN A 187 -9.31 -17.76 -0.44
N ILE A 188 -9.37 -17.01 -1.55
CA ILE A 188 -8.91 -17.49 -2.86
C ILE A 188 -7.50 -18.07 -2.79
N ARG A 189 -6.61 -17.44 -2.02
CA ARG A 189 -5.24 -17.89 -1.79
C ARG A 189 -5.16 -19.34 -1.29
N THR A 190 -5.94 -19.68 -0.28
CA THR A 190 -5.98 -21.04 0.27
C THR A 190 -6.50 -22.04 -0.77
N PHE A 191 -7.53 -21.67 -1.53
CA PHE A 191 -8.16 -22.57 -2.49
C PHE A 191 -7.32 -22.81 -3.74
N MET A 192 -6.71 -21.76 -4.30
CA MET A 192 -5.86 -21.87 -5.49
C MET A 192 -4.63 -22.73 -5.19
N VAL A 193 -4.09 -22.62 -3.97
CA VAL A 193 -2.94 -23.40 -3.52
C VAL A 193 -3.34 -24.85 -3.28
N LEU A 194 -4.42 -25.11 -2.53
CA LEU A 194 -4.88 -26.48 -2.28
C LEU A 194 -5.22 -27.22 -3.58
N HIS A 195 -5.86 -26.55 -4.55
CA HIS A 195 -6.16 -27.13 -5.85
C HIS A 195 -4.87 -27.55 -6.56
N ALA A 196 -3.88 -26.66 -6.68
CA ALA A 196 -2.65 -26.98 -7.39
C ALA A 196 -1.82 -28.10 -6.69
N LEU A 197 -1.83 -28.17 -5.35
CA LEU A 197 -1.21 -29.29 -4.61
C LEU A 197 -1.88 -30.63 -4.95
N LYS A 198 -3.22 -30.66 -5.03
CA LYS A 198 -3.99 -31.87 -5.39
C LYS A 198 -3.75 -32.30 -6.84
N GLU A 199 -3.44 -31.36 -7.73
CA GLU A 199 -3.05 -31.60 -9.12
C GLU A 199 -1.56 -31.94 -9.27
N SER A 200 -0.90 -32.34 -8.18
CA SER A 200 0.49 -32.80 -8.15
C SER A 200 1.55 -31.74 -8.48
N TYR A 201 1.28 -30.46 -8.19
CA TYR A 201 2.28 -29.38 -8.29
C TYR A 201 2.87 -29.01 -6.93
N ASN A 202 4.17 -28.70 -6.88
CA ASN A 202 4.78 -28.01 -5.75
C ASN A 202 4.65 -26.50 -5.95
N LEU A 203 4.51 -25.76 -4.86
CA LEU A 203 4.12 -24.37 -4.91
C LEU A 203 5.03 -23.50 -4.10
N LEU A 204 5.55 -22.45 -4.73
CA LEU A 204 6.00 -21.26 -4.03
C LEU A 204 4.88 -20.23 -4.06
N HIS A 205 4.23 -19.99 -2.93
CA HIS A 205 3.31 -18.87 -2.79
C HIS A 205 4.08 -17.61 -2.36
N SER A 206 3.79 -16.49 -3.00
CA SER A 206 4.33 -15.17 -2.65
C SER A 206 3.23 -14.10 -2.72
N ASP A 207 3.22 -13.20 -1.74
CA ASP A 207 2.51 -11.93 -1.84
C ASP A 207 3.20 -11.01 -2.87
N SER A 208 2.44 -10.06 -3.40
CA SER A 208 2.91 -9.06 -4.36
C SER A 208 3.70 -7.92 -3.68
N ASP A 209 3.67 -7.82 -2.36
CA ASP A 209 4.47 -6.88 -1.58
C ASP A 209 5.77 -7.53 -1.05
N VAL A 210 6.31 -8.50 -1.79
CA VAL A 210 7.60 -9.11 -1.50
C VAL A 210 8.64 -8.58 -2.51
N TYR A 211 9.90 -8.49 -2.13
CA TYR A 211 10.99 -8.11 -3.04
C TYR A 211 12.04 -9.23 -3.10
N TYR A 212 12.41 -9.64 -4.32
CA TYR A 212 13.47 -10.63 -4.54
C TYR A 212 14.78 -9.96 -4.91
N PHE A 213 15.82 -10.25 -4.13
CA PHE A 213 17.20 -9.90 -4.42
C PHE A 213 17.87 -10.92 -5.34
N ALA A 214 17.37 -12.16 -5.35
CA ALA A 214 17.78 -13.24 -6.23
C ALA A 214 16.61 -14.22 -6.45
N ASN A 215 16.72 -15.11 -7.44
CA ASN A 215 15.75 -16.19 -7.62
C ASN A 215 15.73 -17.12 -6.38
N PRO A 216 14.59 -17.26 -5.66
CA PRO A 216 14.55 -18.02 -4.42
C PRO A 216 14.48 -19.55 -4.62
N PHE A 217 14.06 -20.03 -5.79
CA PHE A 217 13.83 -21.47 -6.02
C PHE A 217 15.05 -22.36 -5.73
N PRO A 218 16.27 -22.06 -6.26
CA PRO A 218 17.42 -22.93 -6.04
C PRO A 218 17.72 -23.16 -4.55
N VAL A 219 17.70 -22.08 -3.77
CA VAL A 219 18.02 -22.13 -2.33
C VAL A 219 16.91 -22.81 -1.53
N ILE A 220 15.63 -22.51 -1.83
CA ILE A 220 14.51 -23.18 -1.17
C ILE A 220 14.53 -24.68 -1.44
N LYS A 221 14.80 -25.10 -2.67
CA LYS A 221 14.84 -26.53 -3.04
C LYS A 221 15.98 -27.27 -2.35
N GLU A 222 17.14 -26.64 -2.23
CA GLU A 222 18.27 -27.19 -1.46
C GLU A 222 17.92 -27.37 0.02
N LEU A 223 17.35 -26.32 0.65
CA LEU A 223 17.00 -26.34 2.07
C LEU A 223 15.87 -27.33 2.40
N CYS A 224 14.82 -27.37 1.58
CA CYS A 224 13.68 -28.26 1.77
C CYS A 224 14.11 -29.72 1.45
N GLY A 225 14.80 -29.95 0.34
CA GLY A 225 15.21 -31.30 -0.07
C GLY A 225 14.01 -32.23 -0.31
N SER A 226 14.27 -33.55 -0.34
CA SER A 226 13.25 -34.57 -0.62
C SER A 226 12.36 -34.92 0.57
N GLU A 227 12.78 -34.56 1.78
CA GLU A 227 12.11 -34.94 3.03
C GLU A 227 11.18 -33.85 3.56
N CYS A 228 11.40 -32.59 3.23
CA CYS A 228 10.54 -31.49 3.64
C CYS A 228 9.16 -31.55 2.95
N ASP A 229 8.12 -31.16 3.68
CA ASP A 229 6.79 -30.93 3.14
C ASP A 229 6.55 -29.44 2.87
N VAL A 230 7.02 -28.59 3.78
CA VAL A 230 6.70 -27.16 3.82
C VAL A 230 7.92 -26.35 4.27
N ALA A 231 8.19 -25.24 3.58
CA ALA A 231 9.25 -24.31 3.93
C ALA A 231 8.76 -22.84 3.98
N PRO A 232 8.31 -22.35 5.15
CA PRO A 232 7.84 -20.97 5.33
C PRO A 232 8.97 -19.98 5.60
N LEU A 233 8.77 -18.73 5.17
CA LEU A 233 9.50 -17.59 5.74
C LEU A 233 9.15 -17.43 7.23
N TRP A 234 10.13 -17.07 8.05
CA TRP A 234 9.91 -16.82 9.49
C TRP A 234 9.57 -15.37 9.77
N ASP A 235 8.39 -15.13 10.33
CA ASP A 235 7.86 -13.80 10.65
C ASP A 235 8.07 -13.43 12.12
N TYR A 236 9.32 -13.56 12.59
CA TYR A 236 9.78 -13.28 13.96
C TYR A 236 9.15 -14.15 15.08
N MET A 237 7.83 -14.31 15.12
CA MET A 237 7.08 -15.12 16.08
C MET A 237 6.18 -16.19 15.45
N SER A 238 6.04 -16.19 14.12
CA SER A 238 5.13 -17.11 13.41
C SER A 238 5.63 -17.44 12.01
N HIS A 239 5.06 -18.46 11.38
CA HIS A 239 5.35 -18.80 9.99
C HIS A 239 4.56 -17.87 9.06
N ASN A 240 5.22 -17.23 8.11
CA ASN A 240 4.61 -16.23 7.24
C ASN A 240 3.72 -16.88 6.15
N ALA A 241 2.48 -16.39 6.02
CA ALA A 241 1.56 -16.84 4.98
C ALA A 241 1.75 -16.14 3.63
N GLY A 242 2.48 -15.03 3.59
CA GLY A 242 2.78 -14.30 2.35
C GLY A 242 4.04 -14.78 1.61
N PHE A 243 4.81 -15.71 2.16
CA PHE A 243 5.92 -16.35 1.45
C PHE A 243 6.17 -17.76 1.99
N LEU A 244 5.78 -18.76 1.20
CA LEU A 244 5.72 -20.16 1.63
C LEU A 244 5.96 -21.11 0.46
N TYR A 245 6.92 -22.02 0.61
CA TYR A 245 7.05 -23.17 -0.30
C TYR A 245 6.34 -24.39 0.29
N THR A 246 5.58 -25.12 -0.51
CA THR A 246 4.87 -26.35 -0.11
C THR A 246 4.95 -27.38 -1.21
N ARG A 247 5.34 -28.61 -0.86
CA ARG A 247 5.37 -29.75 -1.77
C ARG A 247 4.01 -30.45 -1.80
N ASN A 248 3.72 -31.10 -2.92
CA ASN A 248 2.51 -31.92 -3.13
C ASN A 248 2.49 -33.24 -2.34
N THR A 249 3.06 -33.27 -1.13
CA THR A 249 3.07 -34.47 -0.29
C THR A 249 1.72 -34.66 0.41
N THR A 250 1.47 -35.86 0.92
CA THR A 250 0.28 -36.15 1.74
C THR A 250 0.14 -35.15 2.89
N MET A 251 1.26 -34.79 3.55
CA MET A 251 1.25 -33.86 4.68
C MET A 251 1.11 -32.39 4.24
N GLY A 252 1.72 -31.98 3.12
CA GLY A 252 1.53 -30.65 2.54
C GLY A 252 0.07 -30.41 2.14
N ILE A 253 -0.57 -31.39 1.51
CA ILE A 253 -1.99 -31.37 1.16
C ILE A 253 -2.85 -31.34 2.44
N ALA A 254 -2.59 -32.21 3.42
CA ALA A 254 -3.35 -32.25 4.67
C ALA A 254 -3.30 -30.93 5.45
N MET A 255 -2.14 -30.25 5.46
CA MET A 255 -2.00 -28.91 6.04
C MET A 255 -2.94 -27.90 5.36
N TYR A 256 -2.95 -27.86 4.02
CA TYR A 256 -3.84 -26.95 3.29
C TYR A 256 -5.32 -27.35 3.35
N GLU A 257 -5.64 -28.63 3.52
CA GLU A 257 -7.01 -29.07 3.81
C GLU A 257 -7.47 -28.55 5.19
N HIS A 258 -6.59 -28.55 6.19
CA HIS A 258 -6.86 -27.95 7.48
C HIS A 258 -7.05 -26.41 7.38
N MET A 259 -6.21 -25.73 6.60
CA MET A 259 -6.39 -24.29 6.31
C MET A 259 -7.71 -24.02 5.60
N ASN A 260 -8.06 -24.85 4.60
CA ASN A 260 -9.31 -24.75 3.86
C ASN A 260 -10.54 -24.95 4.76
N ASN A 261 -10.49 -25.91 5.68
CA ASN A 261 -11.54 -26.09 6.68
C ASN A 261 -11.67 -24.84 7.58
N THR A 262 -10.55 -24.28 8.02
CA THR A 262 -10.52 -23.03 8.80
C THR A 262 -11.19 -21.89 8.02
N ALA A 263 -10.75 -21.65 6.79
CA ALA A 263 -11.31 -20.64 5.88
C ALA A 263 -12.83 -20.77 5.67
N CYS A 264 -13.35 -22.00 5.63
CA CYS A 264 -14.79 -22.24 5.45
C CYS A 264 -15.61 -22.05 6.75
N THR A 265 -15.02 -22.38 7.89
CA THR A 265 -15.73 -22.50 9.18
C THR A 265 -15.54 -21.30 10.11
N THR A 266 -14.48 -20.50 9.92
CA THR A 266 -14.16 -19.36 10.78
C THR A 266 -14.07 -18.05 9.97
N THR A 267 -13.69 -16.97 10.66
CA THR A 267 -13.34 -15.67 10.07
C THR A 267 -11.86 -15.35 10.27
N ASP A 268 -11.05 -16.35 10.61
CA ASP A 268 -9.61 -16.17 10.80
C ASP A 268 -8.96 -15.83 9.46
N ASP A 269 -7.95 -14.96 9.50
CA ASP A 269 -7.10 -14.71 8.34
C ASP A 269 -6.20 -15.92 8.03
N ASP A 270 -5.56 -15.87 6.87
CA ASP A 270 -4.71 -16.93 6.36
C ASP A 270 -3.42 -17.14 7.18
N GLN A 271 -2.87 -16.08 7.76
CA GLN A 271 -1.72 -16.14 8.68
C GLN A 271 -2.05 -16.95 9.93
N VAL A 272 -3.23 -16.73 10.53
CA VAL A 272 -3.73 -17.49 11.67
C VAL A 272 -4.06 -18.92 11.27
N ALA A 273 -4.75 -19.12 10.13
CA ALA A 273 -5.10 -20.45 9.63
C ALA A 273 -3.86 -21.32 9.34
N LEU A 274 -2.83 -20.73 8.71
CA LEU A 274 -1.56 -21.40 8.44
C LEU A 274 -0.88 -21.88 9.72
N ASN A 275 -0.73 -20.99 10.71
CA ASN A 275 -0.01 -21.35 11.93
C ASN A 275 -0.76 -22.40 12.76
N ARG A 276 -2.10 -22.36 12.81
CA ARG A 276 -2.89 -23.44 13.42
C ARG A 276 -2.73 -24.77 12.68
N ALA A 277 -2.74 -24.74 11.34
CA ALA A 277 -2.54 -25.93 10.53
C ALA A 277 -1.14 -26.53 10.73
N ILE A 278 -0.08 -25.71 10.72
CA ILE A 278 1.29 -26.17 11.01
C ILE A 278 1.37 -26.78 12.41
N GLU A 279 0.82 -26.12 13.44
CA GLU A 279 0.86 -26.63 14.81
C GLU A 279 0.16 -28.00 14.93
N HIS A 280 -1.00 -28.16 14.28
CA HIS A 280 -1.73 -29.40 14.26
C HIS A 280 -0.98 -30.49 13.46
N CYS A 281 -0.61 -30.20 12.22
CA CYS A 281 -0.03 -31.17 11.29
C CYS A 281 1.38 -31.62 11.70
N THR A 282 2.15 -30.78 12.41
CA THR A 282 3.46 -31.19 12.96
C THR A 282 3.30 -32.31 13.99
N LYS A 283 2.21 -32.32 14.77
CA LYS A 283 1.93 -33.37 15.77
C LYS A 283 1.63 -34.73 15.12
N ILE A 284 1.27 -34.74 13.83
CA ILE A 284 0.94 -35.95 13.06
C ILE A 284 1.96 -36.22 11.93
N GLY A 285 3.12 -35.55 11.94
CA GLY A 285 4.26 -35.91 11.08
C GLY A 285 4.60 -34.95 9.94
N LEU A 286 4.04 -33.73 9.89
CA LEU A 286 4.46 -32.71 8.93
C LEU A 286 5.95 -32.35 9.13
N LYS A 287 6.74 -32.46 8.07
CA LYS A 287 8.16 -32.10 8.05
C LYS A 287 8.34 -30.66 7.57
N LEU A 288 8.68 -29.79 8.52
CA LEU A 288 8.77 -28.35 8.34
C LEU A 288 10.24 -27.88 8.27
N VAL A 289 10.59 -27.08 7.28
CA VAL A 289 11.91 -26.41 7.17
C VAL A 289 11.72 -24.90 7.24
N ARG A 290 12.11 -24.29 8.36
CA ARG A 290 12.09 -22.83 8.45
C ARG A 290 13.17 -22.23 7.55
N LEU A 291 12.79 -21.28 6.69
CA LEU A 291 13.77 -20.59 5.85
C LEU A 291 14.72 -19.71 6.70
N PRO A 292 16.04 -19.69 6.40
CA PRO A 292 17.03 -18.92 7.17
C PRO A 292 16.73 -17.43 7.16
N THR A 293 16.68 -16.83 8.35
CA THR A 293 16.32 -15.43 8.52
C THR A 293 17.31 -14.47 7.87
N GLU A 294 18.57 -14.88 7.69
CA GLU A 294 19.64 -14.08 7.07
C GLU A 294 19.40 -13.86 5.56
N GLN A 295 18.67 -14.78 4.92
CA GLN A 295 18.39 -14.78 3.48
C GLN A 295 16.93 -14.45 3.17
N PHE A 296 15.99 -14.89 4.03
CA PHE A 296 14.55 -14.72 3.88
C PHE A 296 14.01 -13.88 5.04
N GLN A 297 13.93 -12.58 4.82
CA GLN A 297 13.69 -11.60 5.87
C GLN A 297 12.21 -11.18 5.90
N SER A 298 11.59 -11.21 7.08
CA SER A 298 10.35 -10.46 7.28
C SER A 298 10.63 -8.97 7.29
N GLY A 299 9.58 -8.16 7.15
CA GLY A 299 9.68 -6.70 7.17
C GLY A 299 10.22 -6.16 8.50
N LYS A 300 9.92 -6.82 9.62
CA LYS A 300 10.54 -6.48 10.90
C LYS A 300 12.06 -6.68 10.86
N LEU A 301 12.51 -7.84 10.39
CA LEU A 301 13.95 -8.15 10.35
C LEU A 301 14.68 -7.26 9.34
N PHE A 302 14.07 -7.05 8.16
CA PHE A 302 14.69 -6.29 7.08
C PHE A 302 14.71 -4.78 7.34
N PHE A 303 13.57 -4.16 7.65
CA PHE A 303 13.44 -2.71 7.76
C PHE A 303 13.73 -2.19 9.17
N ASP A 304 13.18 -2.83 10.20
CA ASP A 304 13.30 -2.32 11.57
C ASP A 304 14.62 -2.75 12.22
N ASP A 305 14.84 -4.06 12.37
CA ASP A 305 16.02 -4.60 13.04
C ASP A 305 17.28 -4.40 12.19
N GLY A 306 17.13 -4.46 10.87
CA GLY A 306 18.16 -4.09 9.90
C GLY A 306 18.44 -2.59 9.78
N ASN A 307 17.63 -1.75 10.45
CA ASN A 307 17.69 -0.30 10.41
C ASN A 307 17.80 0.27 8.98
N ARG A 308 16.85 -0.12 8.12
CA ARG A 308 16.77 0.29 6.72
C ARG A 308 15.55 1.17 6.50
N THR A 309 15.79 2.46 6.32
CA THR A 309 14.72 3.44 6.07
C THR A 309 14.81 4.01 4.65
N PHE A 310 16.03 4.19 4.16
CA PHE A 310 16.34 4.70 2.82
C PHE A 310 17.24 3.71 2.06
N ALA A 311 17.24 3.79 0.73
CA ALA A 311 17.95 2.86 -0.15
C ALA A 311 19.46 2.69 0.16
N GLU A 312 20.10 3.74 0.66
CA GLU A 312 21.51 3.74 1.05
C GLU A 312 21.79 3.17 2.44
N ASP A 313 20.77 2.89 3.25
CA ASP A 313 20.94 2.40 4.62
C ASP A 313 21.24 0.90 4.64
N ASN A 314 22.38 0.53 5.27
CA ASN A 314 22.72 -0.84 5.68
C ASN A 314 22.41 -1.92 4.61
N PRO A 315 22.96 -1.87 3.39
CA PRO A 315 22.60 -2.77 2.31
C PRO A 315 22.68 -4.24 2.74
N CYS A 316 21.68 -5.05 2.39
CA CYS A 316 21.68 -6.47 2.71
C CYS A 316 22.41 -7.26 1.62
N THR A 317 23.56 -7.84 1.94
CA THR A 317 24.40 -8.55 0.97
C THR A 317 24.05 -10.04 0.84
N THR A 318 23.32 -10.61 1.80
CA THR A 318 22.93 -12.03 1.83
C THR A 318 21.45 -12.26 1.57
N CYS A 319 20.65 -11.20 1.49
CA CYS A 319 19.22 -11.32 1.30
C CYS A 319 18.91 -11.94 -0.07
N ILE A 320 17.91 -12.82 -0.08
CA ILE A 320 17.26 -13.36 -1.28
C ILE A 320 15.85 -12.81 -1.37
N VAL A 321 15.14 -12.74 -0.23
CA VAL A 321 13.76 -12.27 -0.15
C VAL A 321 13.60 -11.32 1.03
N ALA A 322 12.86 -10.23 0.83
CA ALA A 322 12.33 -9.39 1.90
C ALA A 322 10.83 -9.17 1.71
N HIS A 323 10.03 -9.50 2.73
CA HIS A 323 8.59 -9.24 2.74
C HIS A 323 8.30 -7.85 3.31
N ASN A 324 7.49 -7.04 2.63
CA ASN A 324 7.00 -5.73 3.06
C ASN A 324 5.87 -5.80 4.11
N ASN A 325 5.90 -6.78 5.02
CA ASN A 325 4.99 -6.85 6.16
C ASN A 325 5.50 -6.01 7.36
N TRP A 326 4.82 -6.05 8.51
CA TRP A 326 5.05 -5.14 9.66
C TRP A 326 4.82 -3.65 9.34
N ILE A 327 4.00 -3.38 8.34
CA ILE A 327 3.44 -2.07 8.03
C ILE A 327 1.99 -2.27 7.55
N VAL A 328 1.11 -1.34 7.87
CA VAL A 328 -0.31 -1.39 7.52
C VAL A 328 -0.59 -0.33 6.45
N GLY A 329 -1.41 -0.67 5.46
CA GLY A 329 -1.80 0.21 4.37
C GLY A 329 -1.00 -0.04 3.09
N ILE A 330 -1.69 -0.07 1.95
CA ILE A 330 -1.07 -0.27 0.63
C ILE A 330 -0.15 0.91 0.31
N ALA A 331 -0.61 2.15 0.52
CA ALA A 331 0.20 3.32 0.20
C ALA A 331 1.43 3.44 1.13
N ALA A 332 1.32 3.04 2.39
CA ALA A 332 2.48 2.91 3.28
C ALA A 332 3.51 1.87 2.78
N LYS A 333 3.05 0.72 2.30
CA LYS A 333 3.89 -0.32 1.69
C LYS A 333 4.60 0.18 0.43
N GLU A 334 3.86 0.84 -0.47
CA GLU A 334 4.44 1.44 -1.68
C GLU A 334 5.49 2.48 -1.34
N TYR A 335 5.17 3.41 -0.44
CA TYR A 335 6.08 4.47 -0.04
C TYR A 335 7.37 3.91 0.57
N ARG A 336 7.29 2.87 1.41
CA ARG A 336 8.48 2.20 1.95
C ARG A 336 9.34 1.57 0.85
N PHE A 337 8.73 0.96 -0.16
CA PHE A 337 9.47 0.44 -1.31
C PHE A 337 10.08 1.54 -2.18
N LYS A 338 9.39 2.66 -2.37
CA LYS A 338 9.93 3.84 -3.08
C LYS A 338 11.17 4.37 -2.38
N GLU A 339 11.10 4.61 -1.06
CA GLU A 339 12.26 5.07 -0.27
C GLU A 339 13.49 4.14 -0.38
N MET A 340 13.26 2.84 -0.57
CA MET A 340 14.28 1.80 -0.62
C MET A 340 14.74 1.42 -2.04
N HIS A 341 14.27 2.11 -3.09
CA HIS A 341 14.50 1.72 -4.50
C HIS A 341 14.03 0.29 -4.84
N MET A 342 13.01 -0.19 -4.13
CA MET A 342 12.37 -1.48 -4.37
C MET A 342 11.08 -1.35 -5.19
N TRP A 343 10.59 -0.13 -5.38
CA TRP A 343 9.47 0.18 -6.25
C TRP A 343 9.96 0.52 -7.66
N VAL A 344 9.58 -0.25 -8.66
CA VAL A 344 10.03 -0.06 -10.05
C VAL A 344 8.88 0.17 -11.03
N TYR A 345 7.62 0.10 -10.55
CA TYR A 345 6.49 0.43 -11.39
C TYR A 345 6.43 1.93 -11.68
N ASP A 346 6.39 2.26 -12.98
CA ASP A 346 6.57 3.60 -13.51
C ASP A 346 5.35 4.04 -14.34
N GLY A 347 4.14 3.79 -13.82
CA GLY A 347 2.89 3.99 -14.55
C GLY A 347 2.67 5.40 -15.09
N ASP A 348 2.52 6.40 -14.21
CA ASP A 348 2.28 7.81 -14.59
C ASP A 348 3.57 8.57 -14.91
N GLU A 349 4.54 7.88 -15.51
CA GLU A 349 5.93 8.33 -15.63
C GLU A 349 6.48 8.78 -14.27
N TYR A 350 6.14 8.02 -13.22
CA TYR A 350 6.44 8.37 -11.84
C TYR A 350 7.89 8.81 -11.67
N TYR A 351 8.82 8.02 -12.23
CA TYR A 351 10.26 8.24 -12.31
C TYR A 351 10.72 8.77 -13.67
N SER A 352 10.20 8.24 -14.78
CA SER A 352 10.78 8.48 -16.12
C SER A 352 10.42 9.82 -16.76
N SER A 353 9.52 10.61 -16.16
CA SER A 353 9.08 11.88 -16.74
C SER A 353 10.27 12.82 -17.02
N SER A 354 10.44 13.20 -18.29
CA SER A 354 11.52 14.11 -18.72
C SER A 354 11.20 15.60 -18.57
N ASP A 355 9.94 15.90 -18.31
CA ASP A 355 9.38 17.25 -18.39
C ASP A 355 8.99 17.79 -17.01
N ARG A 356 8.72 16.89 -16.05
CA ARG A 356 8.40 17.28 -14.68
C ARG A 356 9.59 18.01 -14.06
N LYS A 357 9.30 19.14 -13.41
CA LYS A 357 10.26 19.92 -12.65
C LYS A 357 10.09 19.65 -11.16
N TYR A 358 11.19 19.73 -10.44
CA TYR A 358 11.28 19.39 -9.04
C TYR A 358 11.89 20.53 -8.23
N LEU A 359 11.60 20.53 -6.94
CA LEU A 359 12.37 21.26 -5.94
C LEU A 359 12.80 20.31 -4.84
N VAL A 360 14.00 20.53 -4.30
CA VAL A 360 14.53 19.82 -3.14
C VAL A 360 14.98 20.86 -2.11
N TYR A 361 14.93 20.50 -0.84
CA TYR A 361 15.46 21.32 0.24
C TYR A 361 16.16 20.44 1.27
N ASN A 362 17.09 20.98 2.04
CA ASN A 362 17.67 20.23 3.15
C ASN A 362 16.99 20.56 4.47
N ASN A 363 17.08 19.60 5.39
CA ASN A 363 16.68 19.74 6.77
C ASN A 363 17.95 19.66 7.64
N THR A 364 18.53 20.83 7.89
CA THR A 364 19.88 21.01 8.46
C THR A 364 19.89 21.21 9.98
N ASP A 365 18.78 21.63 10.57
CA ASP A 365 18.68 21.96 11.99
C ASP A 365 17.54 21.17 12.68
N PRO A 366 17.83 20.28 13.64
CA PRO A 366 16.83 19.49 14.34
C PRO A 366 15.95 20.30 15.30
N SER A 367 16.34 21.54 15.63
CA SER A 367 15.53 22.44 16.45
C SER A 367 14.41 23.12 15.67
N GLN A 368 14.51 23.13 14.34
CA GLN A 368 13.54 23.74 13.44
C GLN A 368 12.37 22.81 13.12
N SER A 369 11.23 23.40 12.77
CA SER A 369 10.01 22.65 12.48
C SER A 369 10.06 21.96 11.12
N ASN A 370 10.00 20.62 11.12
CA ASN A 370 9.80 19.84 9.90
C ASN A 370 8.50 20.22 9.17
N VAL A 371 7.46 20.54 9.93
CA VAL A 371 6.11 20.83 9.43
C VAL A 371 6.10 22.15 8.66
N GLU A 372 6.68 23.18 9.24
CA GLU A 372 6.77 24.52 8.64
C GLU A 372 7.55 24.47 7.33
N ALA A 373 8.74 23.86 7.35
CA ALA A 373 9.54 23.74 6.12
C ALA A 373 8.85 22.93 5.02
N LEU A 374 8.01 21.96 5.39
CA LEU A 374 7.23 21.18 4.43
C LEU A 374 6.08 22.00 3.83
N ILE A 375 5.41 22.83 4.64
CA ILE A 375 4.38 23.76 4.17
C ILE A 375 4.99 24.75 3.18
N ASP A 376 6.13 25.35 3.53
CA ASP A 376 6.86 26.28 2.66
C ASP A 376 7.30 25.62 1.35
N ALA A 377 7.77 24.36 1.41
CA ALA A 377 8.11 23.57 0.23
C ALA A 377 6.90 23.39 -0.71
N PHE A 378 5.72 23.09 -0.17
CA PHE A 378 4.51 22.96 -0.98
C PHE A 378 4.01 24.30 -1.53
N ALA A 379 4.14 25.40 -0.78
CA ALA A 379 3.78 26.73 -1.25
C ALA A 379 4.66 27.14 -2.44
N ILE A 380 5.98 27.03 -2.28
CA ILE A 380 6.95 27.33 -3.34
C ILE A 380 6.79 26.36 -4.52
N GLY A 381 6.52 25.08 -4.25
CA GLY A 381 6.23 24.08 -5.28
C GLY A 381 5.02 24.42 -6.12
N GLN A 382 3.93 24.86 -5.48
CA GLN A 382 2.73 25.32 -6.17
C GLN A 382 3.01 26.57 -7.02
N LEU A 383 3.71 27.57 -6.47
CA LEU A 383 4.04 28.81 -7.18
C LEU A 383 4.91 28.59 -8.42
N LEU A 384 5.87 27.67 -8.32
CA LEU A 384 6.85 27.40 -9.38
C LEU A 384 6.47 26.22 -10.28
N ASN A 385 5.30 25.62 -10.07
CA ASN A 385 4.85 24.39 -10.73
C ASN A 385 5.90 23.26 -10.66
N ARG A 386 6.33 22.95 -9.44
CA ARG A 386 7.37 21.96 -9.14
C ARG A 386 6.90 20.94 -8.13
N THR A 387 7.21 19.68 -8.40
CA THR A 387 6.98 18.57 -7.48
C THR A 387 8.04 18.59 -6.37
N VAL A 388 7.61 18.50 -5.10
CA VAL A 388 8.50 18.54 -3.93
C VAL A 388 9.17 17.18 -3.74
N VAL A 389 10.50 17.12 -3.75
CA VAL A 389 11.25 15.94 -3.29
C VAL A 389 11.51 16.10 -1.81
N LEU A 390 10.97 15.18 -1.01
CA LEU A 390 11.01 15.27 0.45
C LEU A 390 12.46 15.08 0.98
N PRO A 391 12.89 15.82 2.01
CA PRO A 391 14.15 15.54 2.69
C PRO A 391 14.01 14.41 3.69
N LYS A 392 15.16 13.94 4.19
CA LYS A 392 15.18 13.21 5.46
C LYS A 392 14.74 14.13 6.60
N LEU A 393 13.72 13.73 7.34
CA LEU A 393 13.15 14.48 8.46
C LEU A 393 13.82 14.13 9.78
N PHE A 394 13.91 15.07 10.71
CA PHE A 394 14.39 14.79 12.07
C PHE A 394 13.28 14.16 12.93
N CYS A 395 13.66 13.22 13.81
CA CYS A 395 12.71 12.52 14.67
C CYS A 395 13.24 12.33 16.08
N PHE A 396 12.33 12.13 17.04
CA PHE A 396 12.67 11.91 18.44
C PHE A 396 13.46 10.61 18.71
N LYS A 397 13.15 9.52 18.00
CA LYS A 397 13.71 8.17 18.28
C LYS A 397 14.79 7.71 17.31
N LYS A 398 14.84 8.30 16.11
CA LYS A 398 15.81 7.98 15.07
C LYS A 398 16.43 9.29 14.58
N PRO A 399 17.72 9.31 14.20
CA PRO A 399 18.37 10.53 13.74
C PRO A 399 17.68 11.12 12.50
N LYS A 400 17.12 10.26 11.63
CA LYS A 400 16.34 10.63 10.45
C LYS A 400 15.16 9.68 10.23
N CYS A 401 14.03 10.19 9.73
CA CYS A 401 12.90 9.39 9.24
C CYS A 401 12.28 9.98 7.97
N THR A 402 11.26 9.27 7.48
CA THR A 402 10.37 9.68 6.39
C THR A 402 9.19 10.50 6.91
N VAL A 403 8.30 10.89 5.99
CA VAL A 403 7.06 11.65 6.29
C VAL A 403 6.14 11.00 7.34
N LYS A 404 6.35 9.71 7.64
CA LYS A 404 5.65 8.99 8.72
C LYS A 404 5.79 9.66 10.10
N SER A 405 6.83 10.47 10.32
CA SER A 405 6.99 11.23 11.57
C SER A 405 6.05 12.43 11.69
N ILE A 406 5.49 12.89 10.57
CA ILE A 406 4.56 14.03 10.49
C ILE A 406 3.13 13.54 10.32
N CYS A 407 2.90 12.58 9.42
CA CYS A 407 1.57 12.12 9.03
C CYS A 407 1.48 10.61 8.86
N THR A 408 0.26 10.05 8.90
CA THR A 408 0.08 8.71 8.31
C THR A 408 0.43 8.77 6.82
N VAL A 409 1.08 7.72 6.32
CA VAL A 409 1.53 7.70 4.93
C VAL A 409 0.34 7.65 3.97
N ASP A 410 -0.72 6.92 4.32
CA ASP A 410 -1.93 6.82 3.51
C ASP A 410 -2.62 8.19 3.37
N ASP A 411 -2.74 8.95 4.46
CA ASP A 411 -3.31 10.30 4.43
C ASP A 411 -2.49 11.25 3.58
N PHE A 412 -1.17 11.19 3.74
CA PHE A 412 -0.23 12.05 3.02
C PHE A 412 -0.22 11.74 1.53
N THR A 413 -0.04 10.46 1.17
CA THR A 413 0.00 9.99 -0.22
C THR A 413 -1.28 10.33 -0.96
N THR A 414 -2.44 10.19 -0.32
CA THR A 414 -3.75 10.50 -0.90
C THR A 414 -3.89 11.99 -1.19
N ARG A 415 -3.59 12.86 -0.20
CA ARG A 415 -3.81 14.31 -0.30
C ARG A 415 -2.78 15.03 -1.17
N PHE A 416 -1.55 14.53 -1.20
CA PHE A 416 -0.44 15.16 -1.92
C PHE A 416 -0.05 14.38 -3.19
N LYS A 417 -0.90 13.46 -3.66
CA LYS A 417 -0.66 12.67 -4.88
C LYS A 417 -0.24 13.58 -6.04
N GLY A 418 0.86 13.22 -6.71
CA GLY A 418 1.43 13.98 -7.82
C GLY A 418 2.21 15.26 -7.45
N ARG A 419 2.09 15.75 -6.21
CA ARG A 419 2.76 16.98 -5.73
C ARG A 419 4.08 16.73 -5.02
N TYR A 420 4.40 15.48 -4.68
CA TYR A 420 5.68 15.13 -4.07
C TYR A 420 6.33 13.88 -4.67
N ARG A 421 7.59 13.66 -4.28
CA ARG A 421 8.36 12.43 -4.39
C ARG A 421 9.12 12.14 -3.09
N GLU A 422 9.37 10.87 -2.84
CA GLU A 422 10.16 10.35 -1.71
C GLU A 422 11.60 10.88 -1.71
N HIS A 423 12.31 10.72 -0.59
CA HIS A 423 13.66 11.27 -0.45
C HIS A 423 14.64 10.68 -1.47
N SER A 424 14.56 9.37 -1.68
CA SER A 424 15.45 8.66 -2.58
C SER A 424 15.10 8.79 -4.07
N PHE A 425 14.09 9.61 -4.42
CA PHE A 425 13.60 9.74 -5.79
C PHE A 425 14.71 10.10 -6.79
N LEU A 426 15.46 11.18 -6.54
CA LEU A 426 16.46 11.67 -7.50
C LEU A 426 17.67 10.73 -7.66
N THR A 427 17.85 9.78 -6.75
CA THR A 427 18.90 8.76 -6.86
C THR A 427 18.39 7.49 -7.54
N HIS A 428 17.08 7.34 -7.75
CA HIS A 428 16.50 6.17 -8.39
C HIS A 428 17.00 6.01 -9.85
N PRO A 429 17.40 4.81 -10.30
CA PRO A 429 18.00 4.61 -11.63
C PRO A 429 17.13 5.07 -12.81
N MET A 430 15.80 4.96 -12.69
CA MET A 430 14.86 5.33 -13.77
C MET A 430 14.66 6.84 -13.94
N VAL A 431 15.08 7.66 -12.96
CA VAL A 431 15.03 9.12 -13.14
C VAL A 431 16.01 9.53 -14.23
N PRO A 432 15.57 10.23 -15.29
CA PRO A 432 16.41 10.56 -16.44
C PRO A 432 17.65 11.39 -16.07
N ARG A 433 18.77 11.15 -16.76
CA ARG A 433 19.98 11.98 -16.62
C ARG A 433 19.70 13.46 -16.89
N LYS A 434 18.82 13.77 -17.86
CA LYS A 434 18.38 15.16 -18.13
C LYS A 434 17.79 15.86 -16.90
N ILE A 435 17.15 15.12 -15.99
CA ILE A 435 16.66 15.66 -14.72
C ILE A 435 17.80 15.77 -13.72
N LYS A 436 18.58 14.69 -13.54
CA LYS A 436 19.68 14.61 -12.55
C LYS A 436 20.83 15.57 -12.81
N ASP A 437 21.08 15.90 -14.07
CA ASP A 437 22.17 16.78 -14.51
C ASP A 437 21.71 18.24 -14.64
N SER A 438 20.39 18.48 -14.71
CA SER A 438 19.78 19.82 -14.80
C SER A 438 19.42 20.33 -13.40
N VAL A 439 20.46 20.57 -12.61
CA VAL A 439 20.38 20.94 -11.20
C VAL A 439 20.85 22.38 -11.03
N GLY A 440 19.99 23.22 -10.45
CA GLY A 440 20.32 24.60 -10.16
C GLY A 440 21.30 24.77 -8.99
N GLU A 441 21.83 25.99 -8.90
CA GLU A 441 22.54 26.53 -7.75
C GLU A 441 21.77 26.33 -6.43
N VAL A 442 22.50 26.26 -5.31
CA VAL A 442 21.87 26.20 -3.99
C VAL A 442 21.31 27.57 -3.62
N VAL A 443 19.99 27.68 -3.63
CA VAL A 443 19.24 28.87 -3.23
C VAL A 443 19.15 28.97 -1.71
N LEU A 444 19.53 30.11 -1.16
CA LEU A 444 19.37 30.47 0.24
C LEU A 444 18.35 31.61 0.34
N ILE A 445 17.18 31.35 0.94
CA ILE A 445 16.25 32.41 1.34
C ILE A 445 16.64 32.84 2.76
N GLU A 446 17.12 34.08 2.91
CA GLU A 446 17.65 34.60 4.17
C GLU A 446 16.53 35.03 5.15
N SER A 447 15.81 34.05 5.70
CA SER A 447 14.86 34.27 6.80
C SER A 447 15.57 34.26 8.17
N GLN A 448 14.86 34.69 9.21
CA GLN A 448 15.35 34.68 10.59
C GLN A 448 15.66 33.27 11.11
N SER A 449 14.99 32.24 10.57
CA SER A 449 15.12 30.85 11.02
C SER A 449 16.32 30.13 10.40
N VAL A 450 16.98 30.74 9.43
CA VAL A 450 18.19 30.18 8.82
C VAL A 450 19.44 30.65 9.58
N PRO A 451 20.38 29.76 9.94
CA PRO A 451 21.58 30.15 10.66
C PRO A 451 22.42 31.19 9.89
N LYS A 452 23.01 32.16 10.60
CA LYS A 452 23.90 33.18 9.99
C LYS A 452 25.12 32.61 9.26
N SER A 453 25.52 31.38 9.60
CA SER A 453 26.60 30.65 8.93
C SER A 453 26.17 29.94 7.64
N ALA A 454 24.87 29.87 7.34
CA ALA A 454 24.36 29.26 6.13
C ALA A 454 24.87 30.00 4.90
N LYS A 455 25.19 29.23 3.86
CA LYS A 455 25.65 29.75 2.58
C LYS A 455 24.88 29.07 1.46
N GLY A 456 24.41 29.86 0.51
CA GLY A 456 23.93 29.41 -0.78
C GLY A 456 24.80 30.02 -1.88
N ASP A 457 24.73 29.44 -3.07
CA ASP A 457 25.30 30.02 -4.28
C ASP A 457 24.50 31.27 -4.71
N LEU A 458 23.18 31.24 -4.45
CA LEU A 458 22.27 32.38 -4.66
C LEU A 458 21.56 32.74 -3.35
N SER A 459 21.91 33.90 -2.78
CA SER A 459 21.21 34.48 -1.64
C SER A 459 20.04 35.36 -2.09
N LEU A 460 18.85 35.09 -1.57
CA LEU A 460 17.63 35.86 -1.77
C LEU A 460 17.18 36.42 -0.42
N VAL A 461 17.00 37.73 -0.36
CA VAL A 461 16.65 38.44 0.87
C VAL A 461 15.18 38.86 0.79
N PRO A 462 14.30 38.28 1.62
CA PRO A 462 12.94 38.77 1.77
C PRO A 462 12.90 40.21 2.26
N GLU A 463 11.90 40.97 1.82
CA GLU A 463 11.59 42.29 2.36
C GLU A 463 11.33 42.22 3.88
N ASN A 464 10.72 41.13 4.34
CA ASN A 464 10.54 40.82 5.75
C ASN A 464 11.24 39.50 6.12
N LYS A 465 12.43 39.59 6.71
CA LYS A 465 13.19 38.42 7.16
C LYS A 465 12.52 37.66 8.31
N GLU A 466 11.66 38.31 9.09
CA GLU A 466 10.97 37.71 10.23
C GLU A 466 9.87 36.75 9.78
N ASP A 467 9.15 37.08 8.69
CA ASP A 467 8.03 36.27 8.21
C ASP A 467 8.37 35.44 6.96
N GLY A 468 9.47 35.73 6.27
CA GLY A 468 9.85 35.09 5.01
C GLY A 468 9.32 35.80 3.77
N ALA A 469 9.51 35.18 2.60
CA ALA A 469 9.18 35.79 1.31
C ALA A 469 7.69 35.66 0.96
N THR A 470 7.13 36.67 0.31
CA THR A 470 5.81 36.62 -0.32
C THR A 470 5.83 35.84 -1.63
N SER A 471 4.66 35.42 -2.12
CA SER A 471 4.56 34.80 -3.45
C SER A 471 5.08 35.69 -4.59
N ALA A 472 4.88 37.01 -4.50
CA ALA A 472 5.39 37.95 -5.50
C ALA A 472 6.92 37.97 -5.55
N GLU A 473 7.57 37.91 -4.39
CA GLU A 473 9.03 37.81 -4.30
C GLU A 473 9.55 36.48 -4.88
N ILE A 474 8.97 35.35 -4.47
CA ILE A 474 9.35 34.02 -4.97
C ILE A 474 9.19 33.92 -6.49
N VAL A 475 8.06 34.37 -7.04
CA VAL A 475 7.82 34.37 -8.49
C VAL A 475 8.82 35.28 -9.20
N ARG A 476 9.05 36.49 -8.69
CA ARG A 476 10.03 37.43 -9.26
C ARG A 476 11.44 36.84 -9.31
N TRP A 477 11.84 36.10 -8.28
CA TRP A 477 13.20 35.53 -8.21
C TRP A 477 13.38 34.25 -9.03
N LEU A 478 12.37 33.36 -9.04
CA LEU A 478 12.59 31.96 -9.40
C LEU A 478 11.72 31.45 -10.57
N SER A 479 10.70 32.20 -11.01
CA SER A 479 9.78 31.71 -12.06
C SER A 479 10.45 31.48 -13.42
N ASN A 480 11.47 32.27 -13.75
CA ASN A 480 12.20 32.16 -15.03
C ASN A 480 13.28 31.06 -15.03
N ARG A 481 13.40 30.28 -13.95
CA ARG A 481 14.41 29.22 -13.82
C ARG A 481 14.01 27.95 -14.58
N ASN A 482 14.90 27.51 -15.46
CA ASN A 482 14.65 26.42 -16.41
C ASN A 482 15.17 25.06 -15.94
N GLU A 483 16.01 25.03 -14.91
CA GLU A 483 16.58 23.82 -14.35
C GLU A 483 15.49 22.84 -13.92
N SER A 484 15.73 21.56 -14.15
CA SER A 484 14.79 20.51 -13.78
C SER A 484 14.67 20.39 -12.27
N VAL A 485 15.73 20.64 -11.52
CA VAL A 485 15.74 20.59 -10.05
C VAL A 485 16.21 21.91 -9.47
N LEU A 486 15.34 22.59 -8.72
CA LEU A 486 15.76 23.69 -7.85
C LEU A 486 16.20 23.14 -6.50
N ARG A 487 17.31 23.66 -5.98
CA ARG A 487 17.89 23.25 -4.70
C ARG A 487 17.82 24.39 -3.73
N PHE A 488 17.19 24.16 -2.59
CA PHE A 488 17.18 25.10 -1.48
C PHE A 488 18.11 24.60 -0.38
N HIS A 489 18.87 25.52 0.22
CA HIS A 489 19.67 25.22 1.40
C HIS A 489 18.77 24.66 2.52
N SER A 490 17.69 25.38 2.82
CA SER A 490 16.64 25.03 3.78
C SER A 490 15.38 25.82 3.43
N LEU A 491 14.23 25.43 3.97
CA LEU A 491 12.97 26.14 3.82
C LEU A 491 12.33 26.50 5.16
N TYR A 492 13.13 26.70 6.20
CA TYR A 492 12.62 27.17 7.49
C TYR A 492 12.19 28.63 7.37
N ASN A 493 10.91 28.91 7.59
CA ASN A 493 10.34 30.26 7.51
C ASN A 493 10.72 30.99 6.21
N ALA A 494 10.76 30.25 5.10
CA ALA A 494 11.18 30.77 3.81
C ALA A 494 10.02 31.44 3.06
N PHE A 495 8.78 31.08 3.40
CA PHE A 495 7.58 31.57 2.73
C PHE A 495 6.56 32.10 3.74
N TRP A 496 6.13 33.35 3.54
CA TRP A 496 5.14 33.98 4.40
C TRP A 496 3.70 33.69 3.95
N LYS A 497 3.35 34.14 2.74
CA LYS A 497 1.97 34.13 2.25
C LYS A 497 1.88 34.34 0.75
N PHE A 498 0.74 33.92 0.20
CA PHE A 498 0.33 34.35 -1.12
C PHE A 498 -0.16 35.80 -1.06
N THR A 499 0.27 36.62 -2.02
CA THR A 499 -0.15 38.02 -2.14
C THR A 499 -1.62 38.13 -2.53
N ASP A 500 -2.13 37.14 -3.27
CA ASP A 500 -3.56 36.97 -3.50
C ASP A 500 -4.22 36.32 -2.29
N GLN A 501 -5.28 36.97 -1.78
CA GLN A 501 -5.91 36.58 -0.51
C GLN A 501 -6.72 35.27 -0.64
N GLU A 502 -7.33 35.02 -1.79
CA GLU A 502 -8.12 33.81 -2.04
C GLU A 502 -7.20 32.60 -2.14
N ALA A 503 -6.15 32.70 -2.95
CA ALA A 503 -5.10 31.69 -3.07
C ALA A 503 -4.42 31.40 -1.72
N ASN A 504 -4.17 32.44 -0.92
CA ASN A 504 -3.60 32.27 0.42
C ASN A 504 -4.54 31.47 1.34
N SER A 505 -5.83 31.82 1.33
CA SER A 505 -6.84 31.18 2.16
C SER A 505 -7.06 29.73 1.74
N GLU A 506 -7.11 29.46 0.43
CA GLU A 506 -7.20 28.12 -0.13
C GLU A 506 -5.99 27.27 0.27
N PHE A 507 -4.77 27.80 0.10
CA PHE A 507 -3.55 27.08 0.45
C PHE A 507 -3.49 26.73 1.95
N ILE A 508 -3.77 27.70 2.83
CA ILE A 508 -3.79 27.46 4.28
C ILE A 508 -4.81 26.39 4.64
N ASN A 509 -6.00 26.39 4.02
CA ASN A 509 -7.04 25.41 4.31
C ASN A 509 -6.72 24.01 3.78
N ASN A 510 -6.12 23.91 2.59
CA ASN A 510 -5.89 22.63 1.91
C ASN A 510 -4.53 21.99 2.21
N VAL A 511 -3.54 22.79 2.61
CA VAL A 511 -2.17 22.33 2.88
C VAL A 511 -1.77 22.67 4.31
N GLY A 512 -1.76 23.95 4.70
CA GLY A 512 -1.25 24.42 5.99
C GLY A 512 -1.91 23.71 7.18
N LYS A 513 -3.22 23.91 7.34
CA LYS A 513 -4.02 23.31 8.42
C LYS A 513 -4.00 21.78 8.42
N VAL A 514 -3.83 21.16 7.25
CA VAL A 514 -3.79 19.69 7.13
C VAL A 514 -2.48 19.14 7.70
N ILE A 515 -1.34 19.77 7.38
CA ILE A 515 -0.03 19.34 7.87
C ILE A 515 0.15 19.74 9.35
N GLU A 516 -0.36 20.89 9.77
CA GLU A 516 -0.28 21.38 11.16
C GLU A 516 -1.16 20.59 12.14
N SER A 517 -2.30 20.08 11.69
CA SER A 517 -3.22 19.35 12.53
C SER A 517 -2.64 17.98 12.89
N LYS A 518 -2.05 17.91 14.10
CA LYS A 518 -1.60 16.65 14.71
C LYS A 518 -2.73 15.60 14.84
N GLU A 519 -3.99 16.05 14.84
CA GLU A 519 -5.24 15.25 14.88
C GLU A 519 -5.88 14.99 13.50
N LYS A 520 -5.30 15.46 12.39
CA LYS A 520 -5.74 15.07 11.03
C LYS A 520 -4.66 14.33 10.24
N CYS A 521 -3.49 14.21 10.85
CA CYS A 521 -2.40 13.30 10.50
C CYS A 521 -2.23 12.16 11.53
N LYS A 522 -3.14 12.08 12.51
CA LYS A 522 -3.55 10.91 13.30
C LYS A 522 -5.06 11.01 13.42
N ILE A 523 -5.78 9.93 13.11
CA ILE A 523 -7.26 9.79 13.11
C ILE A 523 -7.94 10.59 14.23
#